data_AF-R9N007-F1
#
_entry.id   AF-R9N007-F1
#
_cell.length_a   1.000
_cell.length_b   1.000
_cell.length_c   1.000
_cell.angle_alpha   90.00
_cell.angle_beta   90.00
_cell.angle_gamma   90.00
#
_symmetry.space_group_name_H-M   'P 1'
#
loop_
_entity.id
_entity.type
_entity.pdbx_description
1 polymer ?
#
loop_
_entity_poly.entity_id
_entity_poly.type
_entity_poly.pdbx_seq_one_letter_code
_entity_poly.pdbx_strand_id
1 'polypeptide(L)'
;MMNAVNDILEIFIVYAGAFLIKKYVFLENDLELKKQRLFYLASLFLIILVYIFSGKDYATLLVLLTVGVNISLARKTHRLRGFLLCVPIPGIIDGLLVPILILPVRLLILSAEGKQLYSFAIMGLTAFLLILFYIKGKSWRNFFQKEMNHRHLHNWERWLLCVVGILMLIFSNMAVANVEDTKEKIFTSQYA
;
A
#
# COMPACT_ATOMS: atom_id res chain seq x y z
N MET A 1 9.73 -13.96 -15.36
CA MET A 1 10.20 -12.56 -15.37
C MET A 1 9.07 -11.58 -15.08
N MET A 2 7.93 -11.66 -15.78
CA MET A 2 6.77 -10.77 -15.56
C MET A 2 6.26 -10.78 -14.10
N ASN A 3 6.21 -11.95 -13.46
CA ASN A 3 5.77 -12.08 -12.06
C ASN A 3 6.69 -11.34 -11.09
N ALA A 4 8.01 -11.50 -11.21
CA ALA A 4 8.97 -10.79 -10.35
C ALA A 4 8.91 -9.27 -10.51
N VAL A 5 8.64 -8.77 -11.73
CA VAL A 5 8.45 -7.33 -11.97
C VAL A 5 7.17 -6.83 -11.30
N ASN A 6 6.08 -7.58 -11.43
CA ASN A 6 4.81 -7.29 -10.75
C ASN A 6 4.96 -7.28 -9.23
N ASP A 7 5.68 -8.25 -8.65
CA ASP A 7 5.93 -8.31 -7.22
C ASP A 7 6.70 -7.08 -6.72
N ILE A 8 7.73 -6.66 -7.47
CA ILE A 8 8.50 -5.45 -7.15
C ILE A 8 7.64 -4.19 -7.27
N LEU A 9 6.79 -4.10 -8.29
CA LEU A 9 5.85 -2.99 -8.46
C LEU A 9 4.86 -2.92 -7.29
N GLU A 10 4.31 -4.06 -6.88
CA GLU A 10 3.39 -4.16 -5.75
C GLU A 10 4.07 -3.70 -4.45
N ILE A 11 5.26 -4.23 -4.14
CA ILE A 11 6.06 -3.82 -2.97
C ILE A 11 6.34 -2.31 -3.02
N PHE A 12 6.71 -1.78 -4.18
CA PHE A 12 6.98 -0.35 -4.36
C PHE A 12 5.72 0.49 -4.12
N ILE A 13 4.57 0.10 -4.67
CA ILE A 13 3.30 0.79 -4.50
C ILE A 13 2.87 0.76 -3.04
N VAL A 14 2.98 -0.39 -2.36
CA VAL A 14 2.66 -0.51 -0.94
C VAL A 14 3.61 0.37 -0.11
N TYR A 15 4.91 0.35 -0.39
CA TYR A 15 5.90 1.15 0.33
C TYR A 15 5.67 2.65 0.14
N ALA A 16 5.62 3.13 -1.10
CA ALA A 16 5.41 4.54 -1.41
C ALA A 16 4.02 5.00 -0.96
N GLY A 17 2.99 4.21 -1.24
CA GLY A 17 1.60 4.46 -0.85
C GLY A 17 1.44 4.56 0.65
N ALA A 18 2.05 3.66 1.43
CA ALA A 18 1.96 3.68 2.88
C ALA A 18 2.60 4.96 3.48
N PHE A 19 3.74 5.41 2.95
CA PHE A 19 4.35 6.68 3.38
C PHE A 19 3.53 7.91 2.96
N LEU A 20 2.90 7.87 1.78
CA LEU A 20 2.00 8.94 1.36
C LEU A 20 0.73 9.00 2.20
N ILE A 21 0.09 7.86 2.47
CA ILE A 21 -1.12 7.76 3.31
C ILE A 21 -0.80 8.18 4.74
N LYS A 22 0.31 7.70 5.30
CA LYS A 22 0.84 8.17 6.59
C LYS A 22 0.88 9.71 6.63
N LYS A 23 1.51 10.32 5.64
CA LYS A 23 1.79 11.76 5.62
C LYS A 23 0.57 12.60 5.29
N TYR A 24 -0.16 12.27 4.24
CA TYR A 24 -1.21 13.12 3.68
C TYR A 24 -2.63 12.75 4.12
N VAL A 25 -2.87 11.49 4.51
CA VAL A 25 -4.20 11.04 4.98
C VAL A 25 -4.26 11.05 6.50
N PHE A 26 -3.27 10.48 7.19
CA PHE A 26 -3.23 10.45 8.66
C PHE A 26 -2.53 11.66 9.29
N LEU A 27 -1.98 12.57 8.48
CA LEU A 27 -1.27 13.78 8.90
C LEU A 27 -0.17 13.49 9.93
N GLU A 28 0.48 12.34 9.82
CA GLU A 28 1.57 11.96 10.72
C GLU A 28 2.86 12.67 10.34
N ASN A 29 3.58 13.12 11.37
CA ASN A 29 4.85 13.79 11.18
C ASN A 29 5.93 12.82 10.68
N ASP A 30 6.89 13.37 9.95
CA ASP A 30 8.13 12.69 9.60
C ASP A 30 9.17 12.88 10.71
N LEU A 31 10.20 12.01 10.71
CA LEU A 31 11.39 12.24 11.53
C LEU A 31 12.14 13.48 11.02
N GLU A 32 13.11 13.94 11.81
CA GLU A 32 14.09 14.92 11.34
C GLU A 32 14.66 14.50 9.97
N LEU A 33 14.82 15.46 9.06
CA LEU A 33 15.07 15.22 7.63
C LEU A 33 16.26 14.28 7.36
N LYS A 34 17.34 14.40 8.15
CA LYS A 34 18.51 13.50 8.09
C LYS A 34 18.17 12.07 8.54
N LYS A 35 17.47 11.92 9.67
CA LYS A 35 17.04 10.63 10.22
C LYS A 35 16.03 9.95 9.31
N GLN A 36 15.07 10.70 8.75
CA GLN A 36 14.09 10.18 7.80
C GLN A 36 14.75 9.66 6.52
N ARG A 37 15.73 10.39 5.97
CA ARG A 37 16.47 9.96 4.78
C ARG A 37 17.26 8.68 5.03
N LEU A 38 17.95 8.59 6.17
CA LEU A 38 18.66 7.38 6.57
C LEU A 38 17.68 6.20 6.76
N PHE A 39 16.54 6.45 7.40
CA PHE A 39 15.49 5.46 7.60
C PHE A 39 14.96 4.91 6.28
N TYR A 40 14.67 5.77 5.30
CA TYR A 40 14.23 5.32 3.96
C TYR A 40 15.27 4.47 3.25
N LEU A 41 16.55 4.84 3.34
CA LEU A 41 17.61 4.11 2.66
C LEU A 41 17.86 2.75 3.32
N ALA A 42 17.90 2.70 4.65
CA ALA A 42 18.06 1.46 5.42
C ALA A 42 16.86 0.51 5.25
N SER A 43 15.64 1.05 5.32
CA SER A 43 14.42 0.26 5.12
C SER A 43 14.31 -0.32 3.72
N LEU A 44 14.57 0.48 2.69
CA LEU A 44 14.54 0.02 1.31
C LEU A 44 15.58 -1.08 1.08
N PHE A 45 16.80 -0.92 1.60
CA PHE A 45 17.83 -1.97 1.54
C PHE A 45 17.38 -3.26 2.22
N LEU A 46 16.79 -3.17 3.42
CA LEU A 46 16.30 -4.33 4.15
C LEU A 46 15.14 -5.03 3.42
N ILE A 47 14.20 -4.26 2.86
CA ILE A 47 13.07 -4.80 2.09
C ILE A 47 13.55 -5.56 0.86
N ILE A 48 14.53 -5.02 0.12
CA ILE A 48 15.13 -5.71 -1.03
C ILE A 48 15.80 -7.01 -0.58
N LEU A 49 16.55 -6.98 0.53
CA LEU A 49 17.20 -8.17 1.06
C LEU A 49 16.17 -9.24 1.43
N VAL A 50 15.12 -8.88 2.18
CA VAL A 50 14.05 -9.82 2.55
C VAL A 50 13.31 -10.34 1.32
N TYR A 51 13.06 -9.51 0.31
CA TYR A 51 12.46 -9.96 -0.95
C TYR A 51 13.30 -11.04 -1.63
N ILE A 52 14.63 -10.86 -1.69
CA ILE A 52 15.54 -11.84 -2.32
C ILE A 52 15.60 -13.16 -1.54
N PHE A 53 15.63 -13.13 -0.21
CA PHE A 53 15.82 -14.32 0.62
C PHE A 53 14.52 -15.02 1.06
N SER A 54 13.43 -14.28 1.20
CA SER A 54 12.18 -14.77 1.78
C SER A 54 10.96 -14.55 0.88
N GLY A 55 11.07 -13.77 -0.19
CA GLY A 55 9.99 -13.55 -1.15
C GLY A 55 9.07 -12.38 -0.82
N LYS A 56 8.04 -12.20 -1.66
CA LYS A 56 7.15 -11.04 -1.68
C LYS A 56 6.41 -10.83 -0.35
N ASP A 57 5.77 -11.87 0.18
CA ASP A 57 4.87 -11.71 1.32
C ASP A 57 5.60 -11.20 2.57
N TYR A 58 6.78 -11.73 2.85
CA TYR A 58 7.63 -11.26 3.95
C TYR A 58 8.16 -9.85 3.71
N ALA A 59 8.50 -9.50 2.46
CA ALA A 59 8.91 -8.15 2.11
C ALA A 59 7.77 -7.14 2.30
N THR A 60 6.55 -7.48 1.88
CA THR A 60 5.35 -6.65 2.07
C THR A 60 5.01 -6.50 3.55
N LEU A 61 5.06 -7.59 4.34
CA LEU A 61 4.91 -7.51 5.80
C LEU A 61 5.95 -6.59 6.43
N LEU A 62 7.21 -6.70 5.99
CA LEU A 62 8.28 -5.83 6.48
C LEU A 62 8.02 -4.36 6.12
N VAL A 63 7.49 -4.05 4.93
CA VAL A 63 7.09 -2.69 4.56
C VAL A 63 6.11 -2.13 5.60
N LEU A 64 5.06 -2.89 5.95
CA LEU A 64 4.05 -2.47 6.93
C LEU A 64 4.66 -2.23 8.31
N LEU A 65 5.48 -3.18 8.79
CA LEU A 65 6.20 -3.02 10.05
C LEU A 65 7.07 -1.78 10.06
N THR A 66 7.77 -1.52 8.95
CA THR A 66 8.69 -0.40 8.81
C THR A 66 7.95 0.95 8.84
N VAL A 67 6.77 1.02 8.23
CA VAL A 67 5.90 2.20 8.31
C VAL A 67 5.41 2.41 9.75
N GLY A 68 4.98 1.35 10.45
CA GLY A 68 4.60 1.42 11.86
C GLY A 68 5.70 1.89 12.79
N VAL A 69 6.92 1.37 12.59
CA VAL A 69 8.11 1.81 13.31
C VAL A 69 8.40 3.28 13.00
N ASN A 70 8.31 3.71 11.74
CA ASN A 70 8.54 5.10 11.37
C ASN A 70 7.56 6.05 12.08
N ILE A 71 6.27 5.72 12.09
CA ILE A 71 5.24 6.50 12.80
C ILE A 71 5.53 6.52 14.30
N SER A 72 5.85 5.37 14.88
CA SER A 72 6.12 5.24 16.31
C SER A 72 7.33 6.06 16.76
N LEU A 73 8.38 6.10 15.94
CA LEU A 73 9.57 6.92 16.18
C LEU A 73 9.31 8.41 15.99
N ALA A 74 8.45 8.78 15.03
CA ALA A 74 8.10 10.18 14.78
C ALA A 74 7.21 10.78 15.88
N ARG A 75 6.43 9.96 16.58
CA ARG A 75 5.57 10.40 17.68
C ARG A 75 6.33 10.59 18.99
N LYS A 76 6.12 11.74 19.63
CA LYS A 76 6.65 12.02 20.98
C LYS A 76 5.85 11.32 22.08
N THR A 77 4.53 11.18 21.92
CA THR A 77 3.62 10.51 22.86
C THR A 77 2.74 9.47 22.16
N HIS A 78 2.21 8.50 22.91
CA HIS A 78 1.34 7.43 22.39
C HIS A 78 1.93 6.66 21.18
N ARG A 79 3.21 6.26 21.27
CA ARG A 79 3.94 5.56 20.20
C ARG A 79 3.24 4.27 19.74
N LEU A 80 2.74 3.47 20.68
CA LEU A 80 1.97 2.24 20.40
C LEU A 80 0.72 2.50 19.55
N ARG A 81 0.00 3.61 19.80
CA ARG A 81 -1.14 4.00 18.95
C ARG A 81 -0.72 4.41 17.55
N GLY A 82 0.54 4.79 17.36
CA GLY A 82 1.11 5.06 16.03
C GLY A 82 1.33 3.77 15.26
N PHE A 83 1.87 2.75 15.94
CA PHE A 83 2.06 1.42 15.37
C PHE A 83 0.75 0.78 14.90
N LEU A 84 -0.36 1.00 15.62
CA LEU A 84 -1.68 0.48 15.23
C LEU A 84 -2.17 0.97 13.85
N LEU A 85 -1.58 2.05 13.30
CA LEU A 85 -1.88 2.48 11.93
C LEU A 85 -1.37 1.51 10.85
N CYS A 86 -0.55 0.52 11.21
CA CYS A 86 -0.18 -0.59 10.33
C CYS A 86 -1.36 -1.41 9.81
N VAL A 87 -2.52 -1.35 10.49
CA VAL A 87 -3.72 -2.10 10.08
C VAL A 87 -4.57 -1.30 9.07
N PRO A 88 -4.98 -0.04 9.35
CA PRO A 88 -5.81 0.70 8.40
C PRO A 88 -5.05 1.18 7.16
N ILE A 89 -3.74 1.42 7.22
CA ILE A 89 -2.96 1.87 6.05
C ILE A 89 -3.02 0.88 4.87
N PRO A 90 -2.65 -0.42 5.02
CA PRO A 90 -2.77 -1.38 3.93
C PRO A 90 -4.21 -1.49 3.45
N GLY A 91 -5.19 -1.46 4.37
CA GLY A 91 -6.60 -1.47 3.99
C GLY A 91 -7.03 -0.32 3.08
N ILE A 92 -6.51 0.90 3.30
CA ILE A 92 -6.75 2.03 2.38
C ILE A 92 -6.09 1.80 1.02
N ILE A 93 -4.88 1.25 0.99
CA ILE A 93 -4.17 0.92 -0.27
C ILE A 93 -4.96 -0.14 -1.03
N ASP A 94 -5.29 -1.24 -0.37
CA ASP A 94 -6.00 -2.38 -0.97
C ASP A 94 -7.41 -1.99 -1.38
N GLY A 95 -8.12 -1.22 -0.55
CA GLY A 95 -9.46 -0.70 -0.88
C GLY A 95 -9.49 0.17 -2.13
N LEU A 96 -8.35 0.78 -2.50
CA LEU A 96 -8.20 1.50 -3.76
C LEU A 96 -7.79 0.56 -4.92
N LEU A 97 -6.83 -0.33 -4.69
CA LEU A 97 -6.22 -1.13 -5.77
C LEU A 97 -7.02 -2.39 -6.12
N VAL A 98 -7.52 -3.12 -5.12
CA VAL A 98 -8.15 -4.43 -5.31
C VAL A 98 -9.40 -4.36 -6.19
N PRO A 99 -10.33 -3.39 -6.02
CA PRO A 99 -11.47 -3.27 -6.92
C PRO A 99 -11.06 -3.01 -8.37
N ILE A 100 -10.02 -2.20 -8.59
CA ILE A 100 -9.50 -1.87 -9.93
C ILE A 100 -8.85 -3.10 -10.56
N LEU A 101 -8.14 -3.91 -9.78
CA LEU A 101 -7.46 -5.10 -10.27
C LEU A 101 -8.43 -6.27 -10.54
N ILE A 102 -9.52 -6.40 -9.77
CA ILE A 102 -10.42 -7.56 -9.84
C ILE A 102 -11.65 -7.32 -10.73
N LEU A 103 -12.33 -6.16 -10.61
CA LEU A 103 -13.63 -5.97 -11.26
C LEU A 103 -13.53 -6.05 -12.79
N PRO A 104 -12.59 -5.35 -13.47
CA PRO A 104 -12.50 -5.39 -14.93
C PRO A 104 -12.08 -6.76 -15.44
N VAL A 105 -11.20 -7.45 -14.69
CA VAL A 105 -10.82 -8.84 -14.96
C VAL A 105 -12.03 -9.77 -15.00
N ARG A 106 -12.95 -9.60 -14.05
CA ARG A 106 -14.16 -10.42 -13.94
C ARG A 106 -15.21 -10.07 -14.98
N LEU A 107 -15.46 -8.77 -15.18
CA LEU A 107 -16.51 -8.29 -16.10
C LEU A 107 -16.16 -8.55 -17.57
N LEU A 108 -14.87 -8.49 -17.93
CA LEU A 108 -14.40 -8.68 -19.30
C LEU A 108 -13.93 -10.11 -19.57
N ILE A 109 -14.00 -11.01 -18.58
CA ILE A 109 -13.62 -12.43 -18.69
C ILE A 109 -12.23 -12.57 -19.33
N LEU A 110 -11.26 -11.82 -18.81
CA LEU A 110 -9.90 -11.82 -19.38
C LEU A 110 -9.25 -13.21 -19.23
N SER A 111 -8.51 -13.63 -20.27
CA SER A 111 -7.66 -14.83 -20.25
C SER A 111 -6.54 -14.69 -19.21
N ALA A 112 -5.84 -15.79 -18.88
CA ALA A 112 -4.73 -15.76 -17.92
C ALA A 112 -3.64 -14.73 -18.30
N GLU A 113 -3.26 -14.69 -19.57
CA GLU A 113 -2.31 -13.70 -20.11
C GLU A 113 -2.88 -12.28 -20.05
N GLY A 114 -4.17 -12.11 -20.39
CA GLY A 114 -4.87 -10.83 -20.29
C GLY A 114 -4.89 -10.29 -18.85
N LYS A 115 -5.09 -11.15 -17.84
CA LYS A 115 -5.04 -10.78 -16.42
C LYS A 115 -3.66 -10.28 -16.02
N GLN A 116 -2.60 -10.97 -16.44
CA GLN A 116 -1.23 -10.58 -16.13
C GLN A 116 -0.86 -9.24 -16.77
N LEU A 117 -1.20 -9.06 -18.06
CA LEU A 117 -0.97 -7.81 -18.76
C LEU A 117 -1.76 -6.65 -18.15
N TYR A 118 -3.02 -6.88 -17.81
CA TYR A 118 -3.88 -5.88 -17.17
C TYR A 118 -3.31 -5.46 -15.81
N SER A 119 -2.97 -6.43 -14.95
CA SER A 119 -2.37 -6.15 -13.64
C SER A 119 -1.06 -5.37 -13.78
N PHE A 120 -0.18 -5.79 -14.69
CA PHE A 120 1.06 -5.07 -15.00
C PHE A 120 0.80 -3.63 -15.46
N ALA A 121 -0.19 -3.41 -16.34
CA ALA A 121 -0.53 -2.08 -16.83
C ALA A 121 -1.06 -1.17 -15.70
N ILE A 122 -1.94 -1.69 -14.84
CA ILE A 122 -2.48 -0.93 -13.71
C ILE A 122 -1.38 -0.61 -12.69
N MET A 123 -0.62 -1.61 -12.25
CA MET A 123 0.46 -1.39 -11.29
C MET A 123 1.56 -0.50 -11.86
N GLY A 124 1.94 -0.70 -13.12
CA GLY A 124 2.90 0.14 -13.83
C GLY A 124 2.44 1.59 -13.91
N LEU A 125 1.16 1.82 -14.25
CA LEU A 125 0.58 3.16 -14.28
C LEU A 125 0.54 3.78 -12.88
N THR A 126 0.13 3.04 -11.86
CA THR A 126 0.12 3.53 -10.47
C THR A 126 1.52 3.90 -10.01
N ALA A 127 2.52 3.04 -10.22
CA ALA A 127 3.91 3.31 -9.89
C ALA A 127 4.43 4.54 -10.64
N PHE A 128 4.12 4.67 -11.94
CA PHE A 128 4.46 5.83 -12.73
C PHE A 128 3.86 7.13 -12.17
N LEU A 129 2.58 7.13 -11.78
CA LEU A 129 1.91 8.28 -11.16
C LEU A 129 2.55 8.66 -9.82
N LEU A 130 2.93 7.67 -8.99
CA LEU A 130 3.64 7.91 -7.72
C LEU A 130 5.02 8.55 -7.95
N ILE A 131 5.77 8.07 -8.95
CA ILE A 131 7.07 8.65 -9.34
C ILE A 131 6.87 10.07 -9.87
N LEU A 132 5.88 10.31 -10.72
CA LEU A 132 5.58 11.64 -11.26
C LEU A 132 5.21 12.60 -10.14
N PHE A 133 4.36 12.17 -9.20
CA PHE A 133 4.04 12.93 -8.00
C PHE A 133 5.31 13.29 -7.22
N TYR A 134 6.27 12.39 -7.09
CA TYR A 134 7.54 12.66 -6.41
C TYR A 134 8.47 13.60 -7.19
N ILE A 135 8.63 13.44 -8.51
CA ILE A 135 9.56 14.25 -9.31
C ILE A 135 8.96 15.63 -9.61
N LYS A 136 7.76 15.67 -10.20
CA LYS A 136 7.13 16.91 -10.69
C LYS A 136 6.14 17.52 -9.72
N GLY A 137 5.68 16.78 -8.71
CA GLY A 137 4.72 17.28 -7.72
C GLY A 137 5.30 18.22 -6.65
N LYS A 138 6.45 18.88 -6.86
CA LYS A 138 7.03 19.79 -5.85
C LYS A 138 6.06 20.89 -5.42
N SER A 139 5.35 21.50 -6.38
CA SER A 139 4.32 22.51 -6.10
C SER A 139 3.20 21.93 -5.23
N TRP A 140 2.71 20.74 -5.59
CA TRP A 140 1.65 20.02 -4.85
C TRP A 140 2.10 19.68 -3.44
N ARG A 141 3.32 19.14 -3.27
CA ARG A 141 3.88 18.83 -1.96
C ARG A 141 4.05 20.07 -1.08
N ASN A 142 4.48 21.19 -1.65
CA ASN A 142 4.61 22.45 -0.92
C ASN A 142 3.24 23.00 -0.52
N PHE A 143 2.25 22.91 -1.41
CA PHE A 143 0.87 23.29 -1.12
C PHE A 143 0.30 22.44 0.04
N PHE A 144 0.40 21.11 -0.06
CA PHE A 144 -0.03 20.23 1.03
C PHE A 144 0.73 20.50 2.33
N GLN A 145 2.04 20.75 2.29
CA GLN A 145 2.80 21.04 3.50
C GLN A 145 2.31 22.31 4.21
N LYS A 146 1.93 23.35 3.46
CA LYS A 146 1.32 24.55 4.02
C LYS A 146 -0.03 24.25 4.66
N GLU A 147 -0.86 23.45 3.99
CA GLU A 147 -2.19 23.09 4.50
C GLU A 147 -2.09 22.21 5.75
N MET A 148 -1.19 21.23 5.74
CA MET A 148 -0.92 20.34 6.88
C MET A 148 -0.46 21.09 8.13
N ASN A 149 0.20 22.25 7.99
CA ASN A 149 0.60 23.06 9.14
C ASN A 149 -0.60 23.74 9.83
N HIS A 150 -1.72 23.90 9.14
CA HIS A 150 -2.93 24.55 9.66
C HIS A 150 -4.06 23.55 9.95
N ARG A 151 -3.93 22.31 9.46
CA ARG A 151 -4.95 21.28 9.59
C ARG A 151 -4.49 20.18 10.55
N HIS A 152 -5.33 19.91 11.54
CA HIS A 152 -5.18 18.74 12.41
C HIS A 152 -6.41 17.86 12.25
N LEU A 153 -6.19 16.54 12.20
CA LEU A 153 -7.29 15.59 12.24
C LEU A 153 -7.95 15.64 13.61
N HIS A 154 -9.27 15.86 13.60
CA HIS A 154 -10.04 15.70 14.82
C HIS A 154 -10.07 14.22 15.24
N ASN A 155 -10.29 13.94 16.52
CA ASN A 155 -10.28 12.56 17.03
C ASN A 155 -11.27 11.66 16.28
N TRP A 156 -12.44 12.18 15.92
CA TRP A 156 -13.46 11.46 15.14
C TRP A 156 -13.02 11.17 13.70
N GLU A 157 -12.40 12.12 13.01
CA GLU A 157 -11.88 11.91 11.65
C GLU A 157 -10.83 10.80 11.64
N ARG A 158 -9.94 10.81 12.64
CA ARG A 158 -8.93 9.75 12.79
C ARG A 158 -9.57 8.39 13.04
N TRP A 159 -10.59 8.31 13.88
CA TRP A 159 -11.35 7.07 14.10
C TRP A 159 -12.05 6.59 12.83
N LEU A 160 -12.68 7.50 12.09
CA LEU A 160 -13.34 7.19 10.83
C LEU A 160 -12.34 6.63 9.81
N LEU A 161 -11.18 7.26 9.65
CA LEU A 161 -10.11 6.77 8.76
C LEU A 161 -9.63 5.37 9.17
N CYS A 162 -9.48 5.12 10.47
CA CYS A 162 -9.13 3.79 10.96
C CYS A 162 -10.20 2.75 10.65
N VAL A 163 -11.47 3.07 10.92
CA VAL A 163 -12.61 2.16 10.66
C VAL A 163 -12.73 1.88 9.17
N VAL A 164 -12.66 2.91 8.31
CA VAL A 164 -12.69 2.75 6.85
C VAL A 164 -11.53 1.89 6.38
N GLY A 165 -10.31 2.14 6.87
CA GLY A 165 -9.15 1.32 6.51
C GLY A 165 -9.33 -0.15 6.90
N ILE A 166 -9.80 -0.43 8.12
CA ILE A 166 -10.05 -1.80 8.58
C ILE A 166 -11.14 -2.47 7.73
N LEU A 167 -12.25 -1.78 7.47
CA LEU A 167 -13.33 -2.30 6.64
C LEU A 167 -12.84 -2.61 5.23
N MET A 168 -12.08 -1.69 4.62
CA MET A 168 -11.51 -1.90 3.29
C MET A 168 -10.54 -3.08 3.26
N LEU A 169 -9.73 -3.28 4.28
CA LEU A 169 -8.86 -4.46 4.39
C LEU A 169 -9.68 -5.76 4.38
N ILE A 170 -10.75 -5.80 5.18
CA ILE A 170 -11.66 -6.95 5.28
C ILE A 170 -12.35 -7.21 3.93
N PHE A 171 -12.88 -6.16 3.28
CA PHE A 171 -13.54 -6.28 1.98
C PHE A 171 -12.59 -6.73 0.88
N SER A 172 -11.38 -6.17 0.82
CA SER A 172 -10.36 -6.53 -0.17
C SER A 172 -9.95 -8.00 -0.01
N ASN A 173 -9.72 -8.47 1.21
CA ASN A 173 -9.39 -9.87 1.47
C ASN A 173 -10.54 -10.80 1.07
N MET A 174 -11.79 -10.45 1.40
CA MET A 174 -12.96 -11.21 0.95
C MET A 174 -13.08 -11.23 -0.58
N ALA A 175 -12.80 -10.12 -1.26
CA ALA A 175 -12.88 -10.04 -2.72
C ALA A 175 -11.84 -10.97 -3.37
N VAL A 176 -10.61 -11.01 -2.85
CA VAL A 176 -9.55 -11.90 -3.31
C VAL A 176 -9.91 -13.37 -3.04
N ALA A 177 -10.34 -13.71 -1.83
CA ALA A 177 -10.71 -15.08 -1.46
C ALA A 177 -11.84 -15.64 -2.35
N ASN A 178 -12.87 -14.84 -2.63
CA ASN A 178 -13.95 -15.24 -3.54
C ASN A 178 -13.47 -15.54 -4.97
N VAL A 179 -12.41 -14.85 -5.43
CA VAL A 179 -11.80 -15.11 -6.74
C VAL A 179 -11.03 -16.43 -6.73
N GLU A 180 -10.36 -16.76 -5.63
CA GLU A 180 -9.63 -18.02 -5.46
C GLU A 180 -10.59 -19.22 -5.38
N ASP A 181 -11.64 -19.13 -4.57
CA ASP A 181 -12.69 -20.16 -4.45
C ASP A 181 -13.39 -20.45 -5.79
N THR A 182 -13.63 -19.42 -6.60
CA THR A 182 -14.24 -19.59 -7.93
C THR A 182 -13.32 -20.35 -8.89
N LYS A 183 -11.99 -20.16 -8.80
CA LYS A 183 -11.03 -20.91 -9.62
C LYS A 183 -11.01 -22.40 -9.24
N GLU A 184 -11.06 -22.71 -7.94
CA GLU A 184 -10.97 -24.09 -7.44
C GLU A 184 -12.22 -24.92 -7.81
N LYS A 185 -13.41 -24.31 -7.77
CA LYS A 185 -14.67 -24.96 -8.18
C LYS A 185 -14.75 -25.25 -9.68
N ILE A 186 -14.25 -24.34 -10.52
CA ILE A 186 -14.20 -24.57 -11.97
C ILE A 186 -13.24 -25.72 -12.28
N PHE A 187 -12.07 -25.75 -11.64
CA PHE A 187 -11.08 -26.81 -11.83
C PHE A 187 -11.64 -28.18 -11.44
N THR A 188 -12.27 -28.32 -10.27
CA THR A 188 -12.83 -29.60 -9.81
C THR A 188 -14.01 -30.10 -10.67
N SER A 189 -14.81 -29.20 -11.24
CA SER A 189 -15.90 -29.58 -12.17
C SER A 189 -15.44 -30.07 -13.54
N GLN A 190 -14.18 -29.81 -13.91
CA GLN A 190 -13.63 -30.15 -15.22
C GLN A 190 -12.92 -31.53 -15.22
N TYR A 191 -12.73 -32.13 -14.04
CA TYR A 191 -12.11 -33.44 -13.84
C TYR A 191 -13.04 -34.45 -13.13
N ALA A 192 -14.34 -34.15 -13.08
CA ALA A 192 -15.40 -35.05 -12.62
C ALA A 192 -16.31 -35.41 -13.80
#